data_AF-A0A059EXX0-F1
#
_entry.id   AF-A0A059EXX0-F1
#
_cell.length_a   1.000
_cell.length_b   1.000
_cell.length_c   1.000
_cell.angle_alpha   90.00
_cell.angle_beta   90.00
_cell.angle_gamma   90.00
#
_symmetry.space_group_name_H-M   'P 1'
#
loop_
_entity.id
_entity.type
_entity.pdbx_description
1 polymer ?
#
loop_
_entity_poly.entity_id
_entity_poly.type
_entity_poly.pdbx_seq_one_letter_code
_entity_poly.pdbx_strand_id
1 'polypeptide(L)'
;MFNIETEQSLLLKDFSDPKEFITKYSQIYNNQSLTPYKVFPHMIPYLSKFNILFLDHLFRFIQENSENIDVLDKEMTDIDTLIRSIKEMEFYDSNFYEVCGLIFIKSLIFLIDQCEYKILTEKDTCLINKYVITLYKFCPLNIDLNKLFSFWIENATNNESLIETLKKIKEIINIFKYPTFITSFKNDQRLLSRLNSSERYLGEKRESSYDFNYVIDLTLNFISNKANLMNREEGYNYLIQFALELENNDLSNENTHKKIRNIANTLFERE
;
A
#
# COMPACT_ATOMS: atom_id res chain seq x y z
N MET A 1 -4.68 47.60 5.06
CA MET A 1 -6.09 47.20 4.92
C MET A 1 -6.15 46.12 3.85
N PHE A 2 -6.36 44.87 4.25
CA PHE A 2 -6.61 43.77 3.31
C PHE A 2 -7.95 44.03 2.63
N ASN A 3 -7.99 44.00 1.31
CA ASN A 3 -9.20 44.27 0.54
C ASN A 3 -10.00 42.96 0.42
N ILE A 4 -10.66 42.59 1.52
CA ILE A 4 -11.31 41.28 1.74
C ILE A 4 -12.50 41.06 0.78
N GLU A 5 -13.17 42.12 0.33
CA GLU A 5 -14.21 42.04 -0.71
C GLU A 5 -13.65 41.49 -2.04
N THR A 6 -12.41 41.86 -2.38
CA THR A 6 -11.73 41.36 -3.58
C THR A 6 -11.39 39.88 -3.46
N GLU A 7 -10.97 39.42 -2.26
CA GLU A 7 -10.64 38.01 -2.02
C GLU A 7 -11.89 37.13 -2.00
N GLN A 8 -12.97 37.55 -1.34
CA GLN A 8 -14.25 36.83 -1.32
C GLN A 8 -14.86 36.70 -2.73
N SER A 9 -14.67 37.70 -3.59
CA SER A 9 -15.09 37.65 -5.00
C SER A 9 -14.38 36.55 -5.81
N LEU A 10 -13.21 36.07 -5.36
CA LEU A 10 -12.48 35.00 -6.03
C LEU A 10 -13.23 33.66 -5.96
N LEU A 11 -14.05 33.44 -4.92
CA LEU A 11 -14.89 32.22 -4.82
C LEU A 11 -16.05 32.23 -5.81
N LEU A 12 -16.44 33.40 -6.32
CA LEU A 12 -17.52 33.53 -7.29
C LEU A 12 -17.05 33.27 -8.73
N LYS A 13 -15.75 33.06 -8.94
CA LYS A 13 -15.18 32.68 -10.24
C LYS A 13 -15.37 31.19 -10.50
N ASP A 14 -15.31 30.80 -11.78
CA ASP A 14 -15.17 29.39 -12.14
C ASP A 14 -13.76 28.88 -11.78
N PHE A 15 -13.70 27.67 -11.26
CA PHE A 15 -12.46 26.96 -10.98
C PHE A 15 -12.29 25.81 -11.98
N SER A 16 -11.05 25.48 -12.33
CA SER A 16 -10.73 24.30 -13.15
C SER A 16 -10.00 23.23 -12.34
N ASP A 17 -9.24 23.63 -11.32
CA ASP A 17 -8.49 22.73 -10.43
C ASP A 17 -9.19 22.59 -9.06
N PRO A 18 -9.64 21.37 -8.68
CA PRO A 18 -10.18 21.08 -7.36
C PRO A 18 -9.23 21.44 -6.20
N LYS A 19 -7.92 21.27 -6.34
CA LYS A 19 -6.95 21.59 -5.26
C LYS A 19 -6.86 23.09 -5.01
N GLU A 20 -6.84 23.87 -6.09
CA GLU A 20 -6.91 25.33 -6.02
C GLU A 20 -8.19 25.77 -5.31
N PHE A 21 -9.33 25.15 -5.64
CA PHE A 21 -10.60 25.46 -4.99
C PHE A 21 -10.57 25.14 -3.49
N ILE A 22 -10.11 23.95 -3.09
CA ILE A 22 -9.98 23.58 -1.67
C ILE A 22 -9.14 24.60 -0.90
N THR A 23 -8.01 24.99 -1.48
CA THR A 23 -7.09 25.97 -0.86
C THR A 23 -7.76 27.32 -0.68
N LYS A 24 -8.32 27.90 -1.75
CA LYS A 24 -8.94 29.23 -1.69
C LYS A 24 -10.19 29.25 -0.82
N TYR A 25 -11.03 28.23 -0.92
CA TYR A 25 -12.23 28.11 -0.10
C TYR A 25 -11.88 28.07 1.38
N SER A 26 -10.93 27.20 1.78
CA SER A 26 -10.56 27.03 3.18
C SER A 26 -9.94 28.29 3.77
N GLN A 27 -9.05 28.95 3.03
CA GLN A 27 -8.43 30.22 3.44
C GLN A 27 -9.48 31.33 3.62
N ILE A 28 -10.37 31.50 2.65
CA ILE A 28 -11.40 32.54 2.70
C ILE A 28 -12.39 32.24 3.83
N TYR A 29 -12.80 30.98 4.01
CA TYR A 29 -13.68 30.59 5.10
C TYR A 29 -13.04 30.90 6.45
N ASN A 30 -11.77 30.54 6.67
CA ASN A 30 -11.05 30.86 7.91
C ASN A 30 -10.97 32.38 8.16
N ASN A 31 -10.66 33.16 7.13
CA ASN A 31 -10.63 34.62 7.21
C ASN A 31 -12.01 35.23 7.50
N GLN A 32 -13.10 34.55 7.16
CA GLN A 32 -14.44 35.06 7.45
C GLN A 32 -14.67 35.25 8.95
N SER A 33 -14.05 34.47 9.84
CA SER A 33 -14.17 34.60 11.30
C SER A 33 -13.98 36.04 11.81
N LEU A 34 -13.09 36.80 11.16
CA LEU A 34 -12.72 38.17 11.52
C LEU A 34 -13.55 39.26 10.82
N THR A 35 -14.59 38.86 10.07
CA THR A 35 -15.30 39.77 9.15
C THR A 35 -16.83 39.74 9.33
N PRO A 36 -17.51 40.88 9.10
CA PRO A 36 -18.97 40.97 9.19
C PRO A 36 -19.68 40.38 7.96
N TYR A 37 -19.02 40.32 6.79
CA TYR A 37 -19.59 39.77 5.55
C TYR A 37 -19.18 38.31 5.36
N LYS A 38 -20.17 37.43 5.25
CA LYS A 38 -19.97 35.98 5.12
C LYS A 38 -20.34 35.51 3.71
N VAL A 39 -19.48 34.69 3.10
CA VAL A 39 -19.79 33.96 1.86
C VAL A 39 -20.19 32.55 2.24
N PHE A 40 -21.44 32.20 1.94
CA PHE A 40 -21.97 30.89 2.24
C PHE A 40 -21.74 29.91 1.08
N PRO A 41 -21.61 28.59 1.35
CA PRO A 41 -21.36 27.58 0.32
C PRO A 41 -22.35 27.64 -0.87
N HIS A 42 -23.64 27.85 -0.61
CA HIS A 42 -24.68 27.91 -1.66
C HIS A 42 -24.53 29.10 -2.63
N MET A 43 -23.73 30.11 -2.26
CA MET A 43 -23.44 31.28 -3.11
C MET A 43 -22.31 31.01 -4.11
N ILE A 44 -21.61 29.88 -3.98
CA ILE A 44 -20.43 29.54 -4.78
C ILE A 44 -20.87 28.67 -5.97
N PRO A 45 -20.87 29.17 -7.21
CA PRO A 45 -21.37 28.41 -8.37
C PRO A 45 -20.61 27.10 -8.59
N TYR A 46 -19.28 27.13 -8.38
CA TYR A 46 -18.41 25.97 -8.58
C TYR A 46 -18.71 24.81 -7.63
N LEU A 47 -19.23 25.09 -6.43
CA LEU A 47 -19.52 24.06 -5.43
C LEU A 47 -20.48 23.00 -5.95
N SER A 48 -21.41 23.38 -6.83
CA SER A 48 -22.36 22.47 -7.47
C SER A 48 -21.70 21.39 -8.33
N LYS A 49 -20.51 21.66 -8.88
CA LYS A 49 -19.76 20.75 -9.77
C LYS A 49 -18.52 20.16 -9.10
N PHE A 50 -18.04 20.76 -8.01
CA PHE A 50 -16.79 20.41 -7.33
C PHE A 50 -16.66 18.92 -7.04
N ASN A 51 -17.69 18.30 -6.46
CA ASN A 51 -17.63 16.89 -6.07
C ASN A 51 -17.33 15.95 -7.24
N ILE A 52 -17.94 16.22 -8.40
CA ILE A 52 -17.77 15.42 -9.61
C ILE A 52 -16.37 15.64 -10.17
N LEU A 53 -15.96 16.91 -10.30
CA LEU A 53 -14.65 17.25 -10.85
C LEU A 53 -13.49 16.74 -9.99
N PHE A 54 -13.62 16.79 -8.66
CA PHE A 54 -12.57 16.31 -7.77
C PHE A 54 -12.43 14.78 -7.79
N LEU A 55 -13.57 14.07 -7.80
CA LEU A 55 -13.57 12.62 -7.92
C LEU A 55 -12.99 12.18 -9.27
N ASP A 56 -13.45 12.78 -10.37
CA ASP A 56 -12.94 12.49 -11.71
C ASP A 56 -11.45 12.79 -11.84
N HIS A 57 -10.98 13.90 -11.27
CA HIS A 57 -9.57 14.26 -11.26
C HIS A 57 -8.73 13.16 -10.60
N LEU A 58 -9.10 12.75 -9.37
CA LEU A 58 -8.37 11.72 -8.63
C LEU A 58 -8.40 10.36 -9.33
N PHE A 59 -9.56 9.93 -9.84
CA PHE A 59 -9.69 8.62 -10.47
C PHE A 59 -8.90 8.54 -11.77
N ARG A 60 -8.98 9.57 -12.63
CA ARG A 60 -8.16 9.64 -13.86
C ARG A 60 -6.69 9.69 -13.51
N PHE A 61 -6.30 10.50 -12.53
CA PHE A 61 -4.90 10.60 -12.12
C PHE A 61 -4.33 9.25 -11.67
N ILE A 62 -5.07 8.48 -10.87
CA ILE A 62 -4.69 7.12 -10.45
C ILE A 62 -4.55 6.19 -11.65
N GLN A 63 -5.49 6.23 -12.61
CA GLN A 63 -5.46 5.37 -13.79
C GLN A 63 -4.28 5.69 -14.71
N GLU A 64 -4.10 6.96 -15.07
CA GLU A 64 -3.09 7.45 -16.00
C GLU A 64 -1.67 7.28 -15.45
N ASN A 65 -1.50 7.33 -14.12
CA ASN A 65 -0.20 7.22 -13.46
C ASN A 65 -0.02 5.88 -12.73
N SER A 66 -0.83 4.86 -13.06
CA SER A 66 -0.76 3.55 -12.42
C SER A 66 0.61 2.87 -12.56
N GLU A 67 1.39 3.21 -13.58
CA GLU A 67 2.76 2.72 -13.79
C GLU A 67 3.84 3.66 -13.21
N ASN A 68 3.47 4.92 -12.92
CA ASN A 68 4.36 5.91 -12.32
C ASN A 68 3.96 6.16 -10.86
N ILE A 69 4.19 5.14 -10.05
CA ILE A 69 3.79 5.11 -8.64
C ILE A 69 4.44 6.21 -7.80
N ASP A 70 5.63 6.71 -8.17
CA ASP A 70 6.29 7.80 -7.44
C ASP A 70 5.51 9.12 -7.59
N VAL A 71 5.01 9.39 -8.81
CA VAL A 71 4.14 10.54 -9.08
C VAL A 71 2.81 10.39 -8.35
N LEU A 72 2.26 9.18 -8.36
CA LEU A 72 1.01 8.88 -7.67
C LEU A 72 1.12 9.07 -6.16
N ASP A 73 2.13 8.47 -5.53
CA ASP A 73 2.41 8.56 -4.11
C ASP A 73 2.54 10.01 -3.64
N LYS A 74 3.29 10.82 -4.40
CA LYS A 74 3.45 12.24 -4.11
C LYS A 74 2.13 12.99 -4.15
N GLU A 75 1.37 12.86 -5.24
CA GLU A 75 0.10 13.59 -5.40
C GLU A 75 -0.91 13.20 -4.31
N MET A 76 -1.02 11.91 -3.99
CA MET A 76 -1.94 11.44 -2.95
C MET A 76 -1.52 11.93 -1.56
N THR A 77 -0.22 12.01 -1.28
CA THR A 77 0.32 12.59 -0.04
C THR A 77 0.03 14.10 0.05
N ASP A 78 0.20 14.82 -1.06
CA ASP A 78 -0.06 16.26 -1.15
C ASP A 78 -1.55 16.57 -0.90
N ILE A 79 -2.45 15.77 -1.49
CA ILE A 79 -3.90 15.93 -1.31
C ILE A 79 -4.34 15.58 0.11
N ASP A 80 -3.82 14.50 0.70
CA ASP A 80 -4.11 14.18 2.11
C ASP A 80 -3.67 15.33 3.03
N THR A 81 -2.46 15.86 2.79
CA THR A 81 -1.93 17.00 3.55
C THR A 81 -2.79 18.25 3.39
N LEU A 82 -3.26 18.53 2.17
CA LEU A 82 -4.16 19.63 1.89
C LEU A 82 -5.49 19.48 2.64
N ILE A 83 -6.13 18.31 2.59
CA ILE A 83 -7.40 18.08 3.27
C ILE A 83 -7.23 18.15 4.80
N ARG A 84 -6.13 17.58 5.32
CA ARG A 84 -5.80 17.65 6.74
C ARG A 84 -5.62 19.10 7.22
N SER A 85 -5.01 19.96 6.40
CA SER A 85 -4.77 21.37 6.74
C SER A 85 -6.05 22.16 6.97
N ILE A 86 -7.18 21.77 6.37
CA ILE A 86 -8.50 22.41 6.60
C ILE A 86 -8.87 22.31 8.09
N LYS A 87 -8.65 21.14 8.69
CA LYS A 87 -8.99 20.85 10.09
C LYS A 87 -8.01 21.49 11.09
N GLU A 88 -6.84 21.93 10.62
CA GLU A 88 -5.85 22.64 11.43
C GLU A 88 -6.15 24.14 11.55
N MET A 89 -7.08 24.68 10.74
CA MET A 89 -7.49 26.07 10.80
C MET A 89 -8.37 26.34 12.03
N GLU A 90 -8.25 27.55 12.60
CA GLU A 90 -9.02 27.97 13.78
C GLU A 90 -10.53 28.02 13.49
N PHE A 91 -10.91 28.47 12.29
CA PHE A 91 -12.28 28.51 11.82
C PHE A 91 -12.40 27.82 10.46
N TYR A 92 -13.09 26.68 10.40
CA TYR A 92 -13.23 25.90 9.17
C TYR A 92 -14.65 25.38 8.96
N ASP A 93 -15.01 25.10 7.70
CA ASP A 93 -16.28 24.46 7.36
C ASP A 93 -16.14 22.94 7.52
N SER A 94 -16.71 22.41 8.61
CA SER A 94 -16.74 20.98 8.87
C SER A 94 -17.42 20.16 7.77
N ASN A 95 -18.48 20.68 7.14
CA ASN A 95 -19.16 19.97 6.06
C ASN A 95 -18.27 19.89 4.82
N PHE A 96 -17.56 20.97 4.51
CA PHE A 96 -16.63 20.97 3.39
C PHE A 96 -15.46 20.00 3.62
N TYR A 97 -14.89 19.98 4.83
CA TYR A 97 -13.89 18.97 5.21
C TYR A 97 -14.41 17.54 5.03
N GLU A 98 -15.62 17.24 5.50
CA GLU A 98 -16.23 15.91 5.37
C GLU A 98 -16.45 15.51 3.91
N VAL A 99 -16.86 16.45 3.05
CA VAL A 99 -17.02 16.23 1.61
C VAL A 99 -15.68 15.91 0.94
N CYS A 100 -14.66 16.73 1.18
CA CYS A 100 -13.31 16.52 0.64
C CYS A 100 -12.73 15.18 1.11
N GLY A 101 -12.82 14.89 2.41
CA GLY A 101 -12.37 13.64 3.00
C GLY A 101 -13.09 12.43 2.42
N LEU A 102 -14.41 12.49 2.23
CA LEU A 102 -15.17 11.39 1.62
C LEU A 102 -14.75 11.12 0.17
N ILE A 103 -14.51 12.16 -0.62
CA ILE A 103 -14.03 12.01 -2.01
C ILE A 103 -12.64 11.37 -2.01
N PHE A 104 -11.73 11.85 -1.16
CA PHE A 104 -10.39 11.29 -1.05
C PHE A 104 -10.40 9.83 -0.58
N ILE A 105 -11.23 9.47 0.42
CA ILE A 105 -11.40 8.07 0.87
C ILE A 105 -11.84 7.16 -0.27
N LYS A 106 -12.77 7.60 -1.14
CA LYS A 106 -13.18 6.81 -2.31
C LYS A 106 -12.00 6.56 -3.25
N SER A 107 -11.15 7.56 -3.45
CA SER A 107 -9.93 7.45 -4.26
C SER A 107 -8.87 6.58 -3.60
N LEU A 108 -8.73 6.60 -2.27
CA LEU A 108 -7.83 5.70 -1.54
C LEU A 108 -8.23 4.23 -1.72
N ILE A 109 -9.53 3.92 -1.63
CA ILE A 109 -10.03 2.56 -1.86
C ILE A 109 -9.66 2.10 -3.28
N PHE A 110 -9.94 2.94 -4.28
CA PHE A 110 -9.61 2.63 -5.67
C PHE A 110 -8.11 2.44 -5.89
N LEU A 111 -7.26 3.29 -5.29
CA LEU A 111 -5.80 3.16 -5.33
C LEU A 111 -5.33 1.84 -4.70
N ILE A 112 -5.88 1.51 -3.53
CA ILE A 112 -5.52 0.27 -2.82
C ILE A 112 -5.81 -0.92 -3.72
N ASP A 113 -7.01 -1.03 -4.29
CA ASP A 113 -7.39 -2.11 -5.21
C ASP A 113 -6.41 -2.24 -6.40
N GLN A 114 -5.97 -1.12 -6.99
CA GLN A 114 -4.98 -1.13 -8.07
C GLN A 114 -3.61 -1.63 -7.60
N CYS A 115 -3.16 -1.20 -6.42
CA CYS A 115 -1.89 -1.65 -5.84
C CYS A 115 -1.93 -3.15 -5.52
N GLU A 116 -3.04 -3.65 -4.95
CA GLU A 116 -3.25 -5.07 -4.65
C GLU A 116 -3.07 -5.92 -5.92
N TYR A 117 -3.76 -5.52 -6.99
CA TYR A 117 -3.68 -6.20 -8.28
C TYR A 117 -2.24 -6.19 -8.82
N LYS A 118 -1.60 -5.02 -8.83
CA LYS A 118 -0.23 -4.88 -9.37
C LYS A 118 0.79 -5.70 -8.59
N ILE A 119 0.72 -5.77 -7.26
CA ILE A 119 1.62 -6.60 -6.44
C ILE A 119 1.55 -8.08 -6.84
N LEU A 120 0.35 -8.56 -7.22
CA LEU A 120 0.12 -9.96 -7.58
C LEU A 120 0.54 -10.29 -9.02
N THR A 121 0.48 -9.33 -9.94
CA THR A 121 0.74 -9.58 -11.37
C THR A 121 2.11 -9.10 -11.85
N GLU A 122 2.73 -8.16 -11.14
CA GLU A 122 3.99 -7.56 -11.53
C GLU A 122 5.18 -8.52 -11.33
N LYS A 123 6.17 -8.39 -12.22
CA LYS A 123 7.41 -9.16 -12.18
C LYS A 123 8.57 -8.35 -11.61
N ASP A 124 8.61 -7.05 -11.91
CA ASP A 124 9.65 -6.15 -11.41
C ASP A 124 9.55 -5.96 -9.89
N THR A 125 10.60 -6.38 -9.17
CA THR A 125 10.71 -6.34 -7.71
C THR A 125 10.74 -4.92 -7.16
N CYS A 126 11.33 -3.98 -7.87
CA CYS A 126 11.37 -2.57 -7.52
C CYS A 126 9.96 -1.97 -7.59
N LEU A 127 9.21 -2.26 -8.67
CA LEU A 127 7.83 -1.80 -8.80
C LEU A 127 6.92 -2.41 -7.73
N ILE A 128 7.01 -3.73 -7.49
CA ILE A 128 6.27 -4.40 -6.41
C ILE A 128 6.53 -3.71 -5.08
N ASN A 129 7.79 -3.45 -4.75
CA ASN A 129 8.15 -2.81 -3.50
C ASN A 129 7.52 -1.41 -3.37
N LYS A 130 7.47 -0.63 -4.47
CA LYS A 130 6.80 0.68 -4.46
C LYS A 130 5.28 0.57 -4.26
N TYR A 131 4.61 -0.40 -4.88
CA TYR A 131 3.19 -0.65 -4.63
C TYR A 131 2.94 -1.09 -3.17
N VAL A 132 3.79 -1.94 -2.62
CA VAL A 132 3.73 -2.34 -1.21
C VAL A 132 3.88 -1.14 -0.29
N ILE A 133 4.88 -0.27 -0.54
CA ILE A 133 5.08 0.95 0.24
C ILE A 133 3.83 1.85 0.16
N THR A 134 3.22 1.95 -1.01
CA THR A 134 1.97 2.71 -1.23
C THR A 134 0.82 2.12 -0.41
N LEU A 135 0.64 0.79 -0.40
CA LEU A 135 -0.31 0.14 0.49
C LEU A 135 -0.03 0.46 1.95
N TYR A 136 1.24 0.44 2.37
CA TYR A 136 1.58 0.78 3.76
C TYR A 136 1.23 2.24 4.11
N LYS A 137 1.39 3.18 3.18
CA LYS A 137 1.04 4.59 3.40
C LYS A 137 -0.46 4.80 3.53
N PHE A 138 -1.24 4.15 2.69
CA PHE A 138 -2.65 4.51 2.47
C PHE A 138 -3.66 3.48 2.98
N CYS A 139 -3.28 2.21 3.11
CA CYS A 139 -4.11 1.18 3.71
C CYS A 139 -3.91 1.16 5.24
N PRO A 140 -4.98 1.23 6.05
CA PRO A 140 -4.92 1.12 7.50
C PRO A 140 -4.80 -0.32 8.03
N LEU A 141 -4.96 -1.34 7.19
CA LEU A 141 -4.99 -2.75 7.62
C LEU A 141 -3.59 -3.30 7.93
N ASN A 142 -3.55 -4.43 8.63
CA ASN A 142 -2.32 -5.11 9.02
C ASN A 142 -1.73 -5.90 7.84
N ILE A 143 -1.06 -5.19 6.93
CA ILE A 143 -0.33 -5.81 5.82
C ILE A 143 0.91 -6.54 6.36
N ASP A 144 1.06 -7.81 5.98
CA ASP A 144 2.18 -8.70 6.31
C ASP A 144 2.68 -9.38 5.03
N LEU A 145 3.91 -9.05 4.62
CA LEU A 145 4.52 -9.61 3.43
C LEU A 145 4.92 -11.07 3.61
N ASN A 146 5.09 -11.58 4.83
CA ASN A 146 5.37 -13.01 5.02
C ASN A 146 4.22 -13.88 4.53
N LYS A 147 2.97 -13.39 4.64
CA LYS A 147 1.79 -14.04 4.05
C LYS A 147 1.86 -14.05 2.52
N LEU A 148 2.26 -12.93 1.91
CA LEU A 148 2.48 -12.85 0.46
C LEU A 148 3.57 -13.80 0.00
N PHE A 149 4.69 -13.83 0.71
CA PHE A 149 5.84 -14.69 0.42
C PHE A 149 5.46 -16.17 0.53
N SER A 150 4.69 -16.54 1.55
CA SER A 150 4.16 -17.89 1.72
C SER A 150 3.28 -18.27 0.51
N PHE A 151 2.37 -17.40 0.11
CA PHE A 151 1.54 -17.59 -1.08
C PHE A 151 2.37 -17.77 -2.36
N TRP A 152 3.44 -16.99 -2.55
CA TRP A 152 4.32 -17.16 -3.71
C TRP A 152 5.13 -18.46 -3.65
N ILE A 153 5.68 -18.84 -2.49
CA ILE A 153 6.42 -20.09 -2.31
C ILE A 153 5.54 -21.30 -2.64
N GLU A 154 4.30 -21.30 -2.16
CA GLU A 154 3.34 -22.38 -2.43
C GLU A 154 2.99 -22.49 -3.92
N ASN A 155 2.90 -21.36 -4.62
CA ASN A 155 2.53 -21.31 -6.04
C ASN A 155 3.70 -21.45 -7.01
N ALA A 156 4.95 -21.26 -6.56
CA ALA A 156 6.14 -21.36 -7.40
C ALA A 156 6.10 -22.68 -8.20
N THR A 157 5.75 -23.79 -7.56
CA THR A 157 5.78 -25.11 -8.22
C THR A 157 4.85 -25.30 -9.42
N ASN A 158 3.96 -24.35 -9.70
CA ASN A 158 3.06 -24.42 -10.85
C ASN A 158 3.55 -23.59 -12.06
N ASN A 159 4.36 -22.54 -11.87
CA ASN A 159 4.67 -21.57 -12.93
C ASN A 159 6.10 -20.96 -12.90
N GLU A 160 6.85 -21.06 -11.79
CA GLU A 160 8.17 -20.42 -11.64
C GLU A 160 9.11 -21.27 -10.75
N SER A 161 10.43 -21.26 -10.99
CA SER A 161 11.33 -21.97 -10.09
C SER A 161 11.27 -21.39 -8.67
N LEU A 162 11.17 -22.25 -7.65
CA LEU A 162 11.18 -21.83 -6.25
C LEU A 162 12.42 -20.97 -5.92
N ILE A 163 13.57 -21.27 -6.54
CA ILE A 163 14.80 -20.48 -6.35
C ILE A 163 14.64 -19.06 -6.87
N GLU A 164 13.99 -18.87 -8.03
CA GLU A 164 13.73 -17.53 -8.57
C GLU A 164 12.74 -16.77 -7.69
N THR A 165 11.71 -17.45 -7.18
CA THR A 165 10.80 -16.87 -6.18
C THR A 165 11.55 -16.42 -4.92
N LEU A 166 12.49 -17.23 -4.41
CA LEU A 166 13.30 -16.87 -3.24
C LEU A 166 14.24 -15.70 -3.51
N LYS A 167 14.86 -15.61 -4.70
CA LYS A 167 15.66 -14.45 -5.10
C LYS A 167 14.83 -13.18 -5.12
N LYS A 168 13.64 -13.24 -5.73
CA LYS A 168 12.66 -12.16 -5.77
C LYS A 168 12.28 -11.68 -4.37
N ILE A 169 11.98 -12.61 -3.46
CA ILE A 169 11.64 -12.28 -2.06
C ILE A 169 12.84 -11.63 -1.36
N LYS A 170 14.04 -12.20 -1.50
CA LYS A 170 15.27 -11.64 -0.91
C LYS A 170 15.51 -10.21 -1.37
N GLU A 171 15.32 -9.95 -2.67
CA GLU A 171 15.46 -8.61 -3.23
C GLU A 171 14.44 -7.65 -2.62
N ILE A 172 13.15 -8.01 -2.60
CA ILE A 172 12.08 -7.20 -1.99
C ILE A 172 12.42 -6.87 -0.53
N ILE A 173 12.83 -7.87 0.27
CA ILE A 173 13.20 -7.65 1.68
C ILE A 173 14.38 -6.67 1.80
N ASN A 174 15.40 -6.79 0.95
CA ASN A 174 16.57 -5.92 0.98
C ASN A 174 16.26 -4.46 0.63
N ILE A 175 15.29 -4.23 -0.26
CA ILE A 175 14.91 -2.87 -0.70
C ILE A 175 13.72 -2.30 0.08
N PHE A 176 13.01 -3.13 0.85
CA PHE A 176 11.84 -2.70 1.60
C PHE A 176 12.23 -1.71 2.69
N LYS A 177 11.52 -0.58 2.73
CA LYS A 177 11.65 0.43 3.76
C LYS A 177 10.26 0.82 4.22
N TYR A 178 10.05 0.75 5.53
CA TYR A 178 8.80 1.20 6.12
C TYR A 178 8.58 2.68 5.83
N PRO A 179 7.41 3.09 5.30
CA PRO A 179 7.18 4.48 4.99
C PRO A 179 7.08 5.34 6.25
N THR A 180 7.60 6.56 6.18
CA THR A 180 7.49 7.55 7.25
C THR A 180 6.13 8.24 7.29
N PHE A 181 5.45 8.29 6.15
CA PHE A 181 4.12 8.84 6.01
C PHE A 181 3.06 7.74 6.19
N ILE A 182 1.98 8.06 6.90
CA ILE A 182 0.76 7.25 6.97
C ILE A 182 -0.40 8.22 6.83
N THR A 183 -1.39 7.85 6.03
CA THR A 183 -2.54 8.70 5.74
C THR A 183 -3.24 9.18 7.01
N SER A 184 -3.72 10.43 6.98
CA SER A 184 -4.48 11.01 8.08
C SER A 184 -5.82 10.30 8.33
N PHE A 185 -6.31 9.56 7.32
CA PHE A 185 -7.56 8.80 7.34
C PHE A 185 -7.43 7.37 7.88
N LYS A 186 -6.27 6.98 8.41
CA LYS A 186 -6.01 5.59 8.86
C LYS A 186 -7.02 5.05 9.88
N ASN A 187 -7.64 5.92 10.67
CA ASN A 187 -8.63 5.55 11.69
C ASN A 187 -10.07 5.91 11.27
N ASP A 188 -10.29 6.38 10.03
CA ASP A 188 -11.60 6.78 9.55
C ASP A 188 -12.46 5.54 9.26
N GLN A 189 -13.63 5.45 9.91
CA GLN A 189 -14.54 4.31 9.79
C GLN A 189 -15.08 4.14 8.36
N ARG A 190 -15.19 5.23 7.58
CA ARG A 190 -15.67 5.17 6.19
C ARG A 190 -14.64 4.50 5.27
N LEU A 191 -13.36 4.64 5.59
CA LEU A 191 -12.29 3.92 4.91
C LEU A 191 -12.28 2.46 5.35
N LEU A 192 -12.20 2.21 6.67
CA LEU A 192 -12.13 0.86 7.24
C LEU A 192 -13.30 -0.04 6.81
N SER A 193 -14.52 0.50 6.73
CA SER A 193 -15.73 -0.27 6.37
C SER A 193 -15.85 -0.62 4.89
N ARG A 194 -15.01 -0.04 4.01
CA ARG A 194 -15.10 -0.22 2.56
C ARG A 194 -13.86 -0.87 1.95
N LEU A 195 -12.80 -1.03 2.73
CA LEU A 195 -11.62 -1.73 2.27
C LEU A 195 -11.91 -3.21 2.12
N ASN A 196 -11.53 -3.74 0.98
CA ASN A 196 -11.60 -5.15 0.69
C ASN A 196 -10.20 -5.61 0.28
N SER A 197 -9.32 -5.77 1.27
CA SER A 197 -7.96 -6.22 1.00
C SER A 197 -7.87 -7.73 0.83
N SER A 198 -7.05 -8.15 -0.13
CA SER A 198 -6.74 -9.55 -0.37
C SER A 198 -6.19 -10.24 0.89
N GLU A 199 -6.80 -11.35 1.29
CA GLU A 199 -6.35 -12.18 2.42
C GLU A 199 -4.91 -12.69 2.26
N ARG A 200 -4.35 -12.64 1.03
CA ARG A 200 -3.01 -13.13 0.69
C ARG A 200 -1.88 -12.43 1.42
N TYR A 201 -2.10 -11.23 1.94
CA TYR A 201 -1.09 -10.48 2.70
C TYR A 201 -1.67 -9.78 3.92
N LEU A 202 -2.86 -10.18 4.37
CA LEU A 202 -3.39 -9.75 5.65
C LEU A 202 -2.76 -10.60 6.76
N GLY A 203 -2.08 -9.93 7.67
CA GLY A 203 -1.50 -10.51 8.89
C GLY A 203 -2.24 -10.06 10.14
N GLU A 204 -1.82 -10.64 11.27
CA GLU A 204 -2.34 -10.25 12.59
C GLU A 204 -1.88 -8.84 12.99
N LYS A 205 -0.66 -8.47 12.57
CA LYS A 205 -0.05 -7.16 12.83
C LYS A 205 0.78 -6.72 11.62
N ARG A 206 0.99 -5.42 11.53
CA ARG A 206 1.89 -4.82 10.54
C ARG A 206 3.34 -4.93 10.99
N GLU A 207 4.17 -5.57 10.19
CA GLU A 207 5.60 -5.66 10.44
C GLU A 207 6.35 -4.46 9.86
N SER A 208 7.36 -3.98 10.60
CA SER A 208 8.23 -2.87 10.18
C SER A 208 9.44 -3.33 9.38
N SER A 209 9.79 -4.61 9.47
CA SER A 209 10.97 -5.20 8.84
C SER A 209 10.76 -6.70 8.64
N TYR A 210 11.46 -7.26 7.66
CA TYR A 210 11.37 -8.67 7.30
C TYR A 210 12.75 -9.32 7.33
N ASP A 211 12.82 -10.57 7.76
CA ASP A 211 14.06 -11.36 7.78
C ASP A 211 13.95 -12.49 6.75
N PHE A 212 14.92 -12.54 5.85
CA PHE A 212 14.98 -13.59 4.84
C PHE A 212 15.19 -14.99 5.46
N ASN A 213 15.85 -15.11 6.63
CA ASN A 213 16.00 -16.40 7.30
C ASN A 213 14.65 -16.99 7.74
N TYR A 214 13.70 -16.13 8.14
CA TYR A 214 12.35 -16.55 8.47
C TYR A 214 11.64 -17.11 7.23
N VAL A 215 11.80 -16.47 6.07
CA VAL A 215 11.26 -16.95 4.79
C VAL A 215 11.87 -18.30 4.40
N ILE A 216 13.17 -18.49 4.63
CA ILE A 216 13.84 -19.78 4.43
C ILE A 216 13.21 -20.85 5.33
N ASP A 217 12.94 -20.56 6.60
CA ASP A 217 12.30 -21.50 7.51
C ASP A 217 10.89 -21.91 7.05
N LEU A 218 10.08 -20.95 6.59
CA LEU A 218 8.79 -21.23 5.97
C LEU A 218 8.93 -22.15 4.76
N THR A 219 9.93 -21.87 3.91
CA THR A 219 10.19 -22.66 2.71
C THR A 219 10.65 -24.08 3.06
N LEU A 220 11.49 -24.25 4.08
CA LEU A 220 11.94 -25.55 4.54
C LEU A 220 10.79 -26.39 5.08
N ASN A 221 9.83 -25.79 5.78
CA ASN A 221 8.62 -26.50 6.23
C ASN A 221 7.81 -26.99 5.03
N PHE A 222 7.62 -26.16 4.00
CA PHE A 222 6.93 -26.53 2.77
C PHE A 222 7.65 -27.67 2.03
N ILE A 223 8.97 -27.56 1.85
CA ILE A 223 9.80 -28.58 1.19
C ILE A 223 9.81 -29.88 1.99
N SER A 224 9.94 -29.83 3.31
CA SER A 224 9.87 -30.99 4.20
C SER A 224 8.54 -31.73 4.04
N ASN A 225 7.42 -30.99 4.03
CA ASN A 225 6.11 -31.58 3.82
C ASN A 225 6.00 -32.27 2.45
N LYS A 226 6.55 -31.68 1.39
CA LYS A 226 6.60 -32.34 0.07
C LYS A 226 7.47 -33.58 0.06
N ALA A 227 8.68 -33.52 0.62
CA ALA A 227 9.58 -34.66 0.72
C ALA A 227 8.95 -35.83 1.49
N ASN A 228 8.19 -35.52 2.54
CA ASN A 228 7.48 -36.49 3.36
C ASN A 228 6.35 -37.24 2.63
N LEU A 229 5.88 -36.73 1.49
CA LEU A 229 4.88 -37.38 0.63
C LEU A 229 5.53 -38.25 -0.46
N MET A 230 6.84 -38.14 -0.65
CA MET A 230 7.62 -38.95 -1.58
C MET A 230 8.13 -40.22 -0.89
N ASN A 231 8.64 -41.18 -1.67
CA ASN A 231 9.38 -42.27 -1.05
C ASN A 231 10.71 -41.75 -0.46
N ARG A 232 11.32 -42.52 0.45
CA ARG A 232 12.48 -42.08 1.24
C ARG A 232 13.65 -41.59 0.38
N GLU A 233 13.98 -42.32 -0.68
CA GLU A 233 15.12 -41.99 -1.55
C GLU A 233 14.82 -40.74 -2.38
N GLU A 234 13.63 -40.65 -2.97
CA GLU A 234 13.17 -39.46 -3.70
C GLU A 234 13.12 -38.23 -2.81
N GLY A 235 12.54 -38.34 -1.61
CA GLY A 235 12.44 -37.24 -0.66
C GLY A 235 13.82 -36.76 -0.19
N TYR A 236 14.75 -37.67 0.05
CA TYR A 236 16.13 -37.32 0.38
C TYR A 236 16.83 -36.61 -0.79
N ASN A 237 16.77 -37.18 -1.99
CA ASN A 237 17.38 -36.59 -3.19
C ASN A 237 16.80 -35.20 -3.48
N TYR A 238 15.49 -35.02 -3.30
CA TYR A 238 14.81 -33.74 -3.43
C TYR A 238 15.35 -32.68 -2.44
N LEU A 239 15.52 -33.05 -1.17
CA LEU A 239 16.09 -32.14 -0.16
C LEU A 239 17.54 -31.75 -0.46
N ILE A 240 18.37 -32.72 -0.89
CA ILE A 240 19.77 -32.46 -1.22
C ILE A 240 19.88 -31.58 -2.46
N GLN A 241 19.09 -31.85 -3.50
CA GLN A 241 19.05 -31.01 -4.69
C GLN A 241 18.67 -29.57 -4.33
N PHE A 242 17.63 -29.39 -3.51
CA PHE A 242 17.23 -28.06 -3.05
C PHE A 242 18.34 -27.37 -2.24
N ALA A 243 19.04 -28.10 -1.36
CA ALA A 243 20.15 -27.55 -0.60
C ALA A 243 21.29 -27.04 -1.50
N LEU A 244 21.64 -27.82 -2.54
CA LEU A 244 22.66 -27.44 -3.52
C LEU A 244 22.22 -26.23 -4.34
N GLU A 245 20.95 -26.16 -4.72
CA GLU A 245 20.42 -25.00 -5.45
C GLU A 245 20.45 -23.72 -4.59
N LEU A 246 20.12 -23.80 -3.29
CA LEU A 246 20.26 -22.66 -2.38
C LEU A 246 21.71 -22.19 -2.26
N GLU A 247 22.66 -23.12 -2.12
CA GLU A 247 24.09 -22.83 -2.00
C GLU A 247 24.63 -22.17 -3.27
N ASN A 248 24.33 -22.74 -4.43
CA ASN A 248 24.76 -22.24 -5.74
C ASN A 248 24.21 -20.85 -6.08
N ASN A 249 23.18 -20.39 -5.36
CA ASN A 249 22.54 -19.08 -5.58
C ASN A 249 22.74 -18.12 -4.40
N ASP A 250 23.64 -18.43 -3.45
CA ASP A 250 23.91 -17.60 -2.27
C ASP A 250 22.66 -17.29 -1.43
N LEU A 251 21.74 -18.26 -1.33
CA LEU A 251 20.48 -18.15 -0.58
C LEU A 251 20.51 -18.92 0.75
N SER A 252 21.54 -19.72 1.00
CA SER A 252 21.72 -20.47 2.24
C SER A 252 22.82 -19.89 3.14
N ASN A 253 22.78 -20.31 4.40
CA ASN A 253 23.85 -20.12 5.37
C ASN A 253 24.03 -21.41 6.20
N GLU A 254 25.03 -21.44 7.08
CA GLU A 254 25.34 -22.63 7.89
C GLU A 254 24.13 -23.14 8.69
N ASN A 255 23.29 -22.23 9.21
CA ASN A 255 22.08 -22.60 9.93
C ASN A 255 21.05 -23.28 9.01
N THR A 256 20.87 -22.77 7.79
CA THR A 256 20.01 -23.37 6.76
C THR A 256 20.46 -24.80 6.45
N HIS A 257 21.76 -25.02 6.24
CA HIS A 257 22.31 -26.35 5.98
C HIS A 257 22.12 -27.31 7.16
N LYS A 258 22.30 -26.84 8.41
CA LYS A 258 22.02 -27.65 9.61
C LYS A 258 20.56 -28.08 9.68
N LYS A 259 19.62 -27.17 9.39
CA LYS A 259 18.18 -27.48 9.38
C LYS A 259 17.83 -28.51 8.31
N ILE A 260 18.33 -28.36 7.08
CA ILE A 260 18.10 -29.34 6.00
C ILE A 260 18.65 -30.71 6.40
N ARG A 261 19.85 -30.78 6.98
CA ARG A 261 20.44 -32.04 7.46
C ARG A 261 19.57 -32.71 8.51
N ASN A 262 19.03 -31.94 9.46
CA ASN A 262 18.13 -32.47 10.48
C ASN A 262 16.85 -33.03 9.85
N ILE A 263 16.22 -32.30 8.92
CA ILE A 263 15.04 -32.76 8.19
C ILE A 263 15.35 -34.06 7.45
N ALA A 264 16.47 -34.10 6.72
CA ALA A 264 16.92 -35.29 6.01
C ALA A 264 17.07 -36.48 6.97
N ASN A 265 17.73 -36.31 8.12
CA ASN A 265 17.88 -37.38 9.12
C ASN A 265 16.53 -37.90 9.62
N THR A 266 15.55 -37.03 9.90
CA THR A 266 14.22 -37.47 10.35
C THR A 266 13.45 -38.30 9.31
N LEU A 267 13.72 -38.13 8.00
CA LEU A 267 13.16 -39.02 6.97
C LEU A 267 13.73 -40.44 7.06
N PHE A 268 14.96 -40.61 7.57
CA PHE A 268 15.58 -41.93 7.76
C PHE A 268 15.12 -42.63 9.04
N GLU A 269 14.58 -41.90 10.01
CA GLU A 269 14.11 -42.41 11.32
C GLU A 269 12.66 -42.93 11.31
N ARG A 270 11.95 -42.81 10.18
CA ARG A 270 10.61 -43.40 9.98
C ARG A 270 10.73 -44.92 9.77
N GLU A 271 10.91 -45.66 10.85
CA GLU A 271 10.72 -47.12 10.93
C GLU A 271 9.25 -47.50 11.17
#